data_AF-A0A2E7BMU0-F1
#
_entry.id   AF-A0A2E7BMU0-F1
#
_cell.length_a   1.000
_cell.length_b   1.000
_cell.length_c   1.000
_cell.angle_alpha   90.00
_cell.angle_beta   90.00
_cell.angle_gamma   90.00
#
_symmetry.space_group_name_H-M   'P 1'
#
loop_
_entity.id
_entity.type
_entity.pdbx_description
1 polymer ?
#
loop_
_entity_poly.entity_id
_entity_poly.type
_entity_poly.pdbx_seq_one_letter_code
_entity_poly.pdbx_strand_id
1 'polypeptide(L)'
;VRYGEEPPVQLYFLDHNASLPEAPGIWIHGRQRADIILRSQNEFETITVTARSPIATEVSVDVGRGQGVMVLEPGVQGTVTVEAAGVYSRKSWAYLMQIRTSDGFVPRLVEPGSGDGRFLGAAISLRATPAAIQ
;
A
#
# COMPACT_ATOMS: atom_id res chain seq x y z
N VAL A 1 12.10 -2.42 4.63
CA VAL A 1 11.91 -1.38 5.67
C VAL A 1 10.88 -1.87 6.67
N ARG A 2 11.07 -1.65 7.98
CA ARG A 2 10.00 -1.93 8.97
C ARG A 2 8.91 -0.86 8.86
N TYR A 3 7.65 -1.25 8.91
CA TYR A 3 6.51 -0.36 8.73
C TYR A 3 5.32 -0.79 9.59
N GLY A 4 4.55 0.19 10.09
CA GLY A 4 3.43 -0.02 11.01
C GLY A 4 3.87 -0.36 12.43
N GLU A 5 2.94 -0.26 13.38
CA GLU A 5 3.20 -0.49 14.81
C GLU A 5 2.49 -1.75 15.35
N GLU A 6 1.35 -2.15 14.79
CA GLU A 6 0.52 -3.24 15.33
C GLU A 6 -0.21 -4.07 14.25
N PRO A 7 0.31 -5.25 13.87
CA PRO A 7 1.69 -5.72 14.05
C PRO A 7 2.64 -5.03 13.06
N PRO A 8 3.93 -4.83 13.41
CA PRO A 8 4.90 -4.31 12.47
C PRO A 8 5.19 -5.34 11.37
N VAL A 9 5.30 -4.87 10.12
CA VAL A 9 5.69 -5.69 8.98
C VAL A 9 7.05 -5.26 8.46
N GLN A 10 7.77 -6.22 7.86
CA GLN A 10 8.94 -5.93 7.06
C GLN A 10 8.54 -5.86 5.58
N LEU A 11 8.72 -4.69 4.97
CA LEU A 11 8.46 -4.44 3.56
C LEU A 11 9.69 -4.72 2.70
N TYR A 12 9.48 -5.40 1.58
CA TYR A 12 10.44 -5.52 0.48
C TYR A 12 9.77 -5.03 -0.80
N PHE A 13 10.30 -3.96 -1.39
CA PHE A 13 9.83 -3.40 -2.64
C PHE A 13 10.48 -4.17 -3.79
N LEU A 14 9.68 -4.72 -4.71
CA LEU A 14 10.16 -5.54 -5.82
C LEU A 14 10.39 -4.72 -7.10
N ASP A 15 9.95 -3.47 -7.10
CA ASP A 15 10.10 -2.52 -8.20
C ASP A 15 10.32 -1.09 -7.66
N HIS A 16 10.40 -0.13 -8.59
CA HIS A 16 10.57 1.30 -8.29
C HIS A 16 9.25 2.09 -8.43
N ASN A 17 8.10 1.41 -8.42
CA ASN A 17 6.78 2.02 -8.59
C ASN A 17 6.13 2.39 -7.25
N ALA A 18 6.83 2.17 -6.14
CA ALA A 18 6.49 2.72 -4.85
C ALA A 18 7.71 3.34 -4.19
N SER A 19 7.49 4.42 -3.45
CA SER A 19 8.51 5.07 -2.64
C SER A 19 8.66 4.37 -1.30
N LEU A 20 9.82 4.53 -0.66
CA LEU A 20 9.97 4.12 0.74
C LEU A 20 8.98 4.88 1.64
N PRO A 21 8.59 4.33 2.80
CA PRO A 21 7.69 5.02 3.72
C PRO A 21 8.22 6.41 4.09
N GLU A 22 7.38 7.42 3.87
CA GLU A 22 7.58 8.81 4.28
C GLU A 22 6.22 9.39 4.69
N ALA A 23 6.15 10.60 5.26
CA ALA A 23 4.83 11.17 5.56
C ALA A 23 4.05 11.45 4.26
N PRO A 24 2.77 11.03 4.12
CA PRO A 24 1.92 10.37 5.11
C PRO A 24 1.92 8.83 5.06
N GLY A 25 2.61 8.21 4.09
CA GLY A 25 2.75 6.76 4.00
C GLY A 25 3.66 6.32 2.85
N ILE A 26 3.29 5.22 2.20
CA ILE A 26 4.00 4.69 1.03
C ILE A 26 3.34 5.27 -0.21
N TRP A 27 4.06 6.08 -0.98
CA TRP A 27 3.54 6.60 -2.23
C TRP A 27 3.63 5.56 -3.34
N ILE A 28 2.51 5.26 -3.98
CA ILE A 28 2.43 4.47 -5.21
C ILE A 28 2.46 5.44 -6.40
N HIS A 29 3.30 5.17 -7.39
CA HIS A 29 3.42 6.02 -8.57
C HIS A 29 2.15 5.98 -9.43
N GLY A 30 1.85 7.11 -10.05
CA GLY A 30 0.65 7.29 -10.86
C GLY A 30 0.64 6.38 -12.09
N ARG A 31 -0.50 5.77 -12.40
CA ARG A 31 -0.68 4.88 -13.56
C ARG A 31 0.24 3.65 -13.58
N GLN A 32 0.80 3.30 -12.41
CA GLN A 32 1.71 2.17 -12.25
C GLN A 32 1.13 1.13 -11.30
N ARG A 33 1.73 -0.07 -11.34
CA ARG A 33 1.55 -1.13 -10.34
C ARG A 33 2.84 -1.28 -9.54
N ALA A 34 2.73 -1.31 -8.22
CA ALA A 34 3.82 -1.65 -7.31
C ALA A 34 3.60 -3.05 -6.72
N ASP A 35 4.65 -3.85 -6.71
CA ASP A 35 4.69 -5.18 -6.12
C ASP A 35 5.55 -5.14 -4.83
N ILE A 36 4.92 -5.39 -3.67
CA ILE A 36 5.55 -5.27 -2.35
C ILE A 36 5.36 -6.57 -1.57
N ILE A 37 6.44 -7.15 -1.06
CA ILE A 37 6.34 -8.26 -0.10
C ILE A 37 6.21 -7.71 1.31
N LEU A 38 5.14 -8.11 2.01
CA LEU A 38 5.00 -7.91 3.45
C LEU A 38 5.44 -9.18 4.15
N ARG A 39 6.37 -9.06 5.11
CA ARG A 39 6.86 -10.20 5.88
C ARG A 39 6.61 -10.00 7.37
N SER A 40 6.11 -11.05 8.02
CA SER A 40 5.69 -11.06 9.42
C SER A 40 6.03 -12.39 10.10
N GLN A 41 6.12 -12.40 11.43
CA GLN A 41 6.19 -13.65 12.19
C GLN A 41 4.81 -14.32 12.30
N ASN A 42 3.74 -13.52 12.34
CA ASN A 42 2.37 -13.98 12.46
C ASN A 42 1.72 -14.09 11.09
N GLU A 43 0.84 -15.08 10.94
CA GLU A 43 -0.09 -15.13 9.82
C GLU A 43 -1.11 -14.00 9.95
N PHE A 44 -1.52 -13.41 8.82
CA PHE A 44 -2.57 -12.41 8.71
C PHE A 44 -3.81 -13.03 8.08
N GLU A 45 -4.96 -12.74 8.68
CA GLU A 45 -6.27 -13.06 8.12
C GLU A 45 -6.69 -12.00 7.10
N THR A 46 -6.52 -10.73 7.45
CA THR A 46 -6.87 -9.59 6.59
C THR A 46 -5.80 -8.51 6.60
N ILE A 47 -5.75 -7.75 5.51
CA ILE A 47 -4.99 -6.50 5.40
C ILE A 47 -5.96 -5.40 5.01
N THR A 48 -5.98 -4.35 5.82
CA THR A 48 -6.66 -3.10 5.53
C THR A 48 -5.67 -2.11 4.94
N VAL A 49 -5.96 -1.60 3.74
CA VAL A 49 -5.22 -0.53 3.10
C VAL A 49 -6.05 0.75 3.15
N THR A 50 -5.48 1.81 3.71
CA THR A 50 -6.04 3.16 3.64
C THR A 50 -5.23 3.95 2.62
N ALA A 51 -5.90 4.66 1.72
CA ALA A 51 -5.25 5.46 0.69
C ALA A 51 -5.81 6.88 0.65
N ARG A 52 -4.98 7.83 0.22
CA ARG A 52 -5.40 9.20 -0.10
C ARG A 52 -4.64 9.74 -1.31
N SER A 53 -5.27 10.65 -2.04
CA SER A 53 -4.67 11.36 -3.17
C SER A 53 -5.21 12.79 -3.23
N PRO A 54 -4.44 13.80 -3.68
CA PRO A 54 -4.95 15.14 -3.94
C PRO A 54 -5.72 15.24 -5.27
N ILE A 55 -5.80 14.15 -6.05
CA ILE A 55 -6.61 14.05 -7.27
C ILE A 55 -7.62 12.92 -7.17
N ALA A 56 -8.62 12.92 -8.06
CA ALA A 56 -9.49 11.77 -8.23
C ALA A 56 -8.69 10.64 -8.90
N THR A 57 -8.70 9.45 -8.30
CA THR A 57 -7.99 8.27 -8.83
C THR A 57 -8.61 7.00 -8.26
N GLU A 58 -8.39 5.88 -8.93
CA GLU A 58 -8.78 4.56 -8.43
C GLU A 58 -7.53 3.84 -7.91
N VAL A 59 -7.66 3.18 -6.76
CA VAL A 59 -6.63 2.32 -6.19
C VAL A 59 -7.16 0.90 -6.10
N SER A 60 -6.51 -0.03 -6.78
CA SER A 60 -6.79 -1.47 -6.68
C SER A 60 -5.69 -2.16 -5.87
N VAL A 61 -6.09 -3.06 -4.97
CA VAL A 61 -5.22 -3.81 -4.06
C VAL A 61 -5.50 -5.30 -4.23
N ASP A 62 -4.46 -6.11 -4.35
CA ASP A 62 -4.49 -7.58 -4.35
C ASP A 62 -3.48 -8.11 -3.33
N VAL A 63 -3.89 -9.07 -2.49
CA VAL A 63 -3.00 -9.76 -1.53
C VAL A 63 -3.14 -11.29 -1.62
N GLY A 64 -3.13 -11.81 -2.84
CA GLY A 64 -3.13 -13.23 -3.16
C GLY A 64 -4.51 -13.89 -3.13
N ARG A 65 -5.24 -13.79 -2.02
CA ARG A 65 -6.61 -14.35 -1.90
C ARG A 65 -7.69 -13.31 -2.10
N GLY A 66 -7.54 -12.13 -1.48
CA GLY A 66 -8.47 -11.03 -1.59
C GLY A 66 -7.99 -9.95 -2.55
N GLN A 67 -8.95 -9.36 -3.27
CA GLN A 67 -8.76 -8.16 -4.06
C GLN A 67 -9.81 -7.12 -3.68
N GLY A 68 -9.46 -5.85 -3.83
CA GLY A 68 -10.32 -4.74 -3.47
C GLY A 68 -10.01 -3.50 -4.31
N VAL A 69 -11.01 -2.66 -4.51
CA VAL A 69 -10.90 -1.41 -5.26
C VAL A 69 -11.50 -0.29 -4.42
N MET A 70 -10.85 0.87 -4.42
CA MET A 70 -11.39 2.10 -3.86
C MET A 70 -11.27 3.24 -4.87
N VAL A 71 -12.35 3.99 -5.04
CA VAL A 71 -12.35 5.24 -5.79
C VAL A 71 -12.07 6.37 -4.80
N LEU A 72 -11.01 7.14 -5.05
CA LEU A 72 -10.61 8.25 -4.20
C LEU A 72 -11.13 9.56 -4.79
N GLU A 73 -11.80 10.33 -3.95
CA GLU A 73 -12.05 11.75 -4.20
C GLU A 73 -10.83 12.58 -3.72
N PRO A 74 -10.57 13.75 -4.34
CA PRO A 74 -9.47 14.62 -3.93
C PRO A 74 -9.47 14.94 -2.43
N GLY A 75 -8.38 14.59 -1.74
CA GLY A 75 -8.18 14.88 -0.32
C GLY A 75 -8.96 13.97 0.65
N VAL A 76 -9.82 13.09 0.15
CA VAL A 76 -10.62 12.17 0.96
C VAL A 76 -9.89 10.83 1.09
N GLN A 77 -9.91 10.24 2.29
CA GLN A 77 -9.36 8.91 2.51
C GLN A 77 -10.34 7.83 2.05
N GLY A 78 -9.83 6.84 1.33
CA GLY A 78 -10.51 5.58 1.05
C GLY A 78 -9.88 4.43 1.82
N THR A 79 -10.65 3.38 2.09
CA THR A 79 -10.16 2.18 2.77
C THR A 79 -10.73 0.94 2.10
N VAL A 80 -9.91 -0.10 1.97
CA VAL A 80 -10.38 -1.45 1.62
C VAL A 80 -9.73 -2.48 2.53
N THR A 81 -10.49 -3.49 2.92
CA THR A 81 -9.99 -4.65 3.67
C THR A 81 -10.11 -5.87 2.80
N VAL A 82 -9.01 -6.60 2.64
CA VAL A 82 -8.95 -7.81 1.81
C VAL A 82 -8.44 -8.99 2.62
N GLU A 83 -8.92 -10.18 2.30
CA GLU A 83 -8.36 -11.43 2.83
C GLU A 83 -6.92 -11.60 2.34
N ALA A 84 -6.03 -11.99 3.25
CA ALA A 84 -4.63 -12.19 2.96
C ALA A 84 -4.33 -13.69 2.80
N ALA A 85 -3.57 -14.06 1.76
CA ALA A 85 -2.99 -15.39 1.65
C ALA A 85 -1.48 -15.30 1.59
N GLY A 86 -0.85 -15.73 2.69
CA GLY A 86 0.59 -15.73 2.84
C GLY A 86 1.20 -17.08 2.52
N VAL A 87 2.49 -17.07 2.22
CA VAL A 87 3.31 -18.26 2.14
C VAL A 87 4.19 -18.33 3.38
N TYR A 88 4.09 -19.44 4.13
CA TYR A 88 4.99 -19.70 5.25
C TYR A 88 6.34 -20.21 4.76
N SER A 89 7.41 -19.50 5.10
CA SER A 89 8.78 -19.89 4.77
C SER A 89 9.79 -19.29 5.73
N ARG A 90 10.84 -20.05 6.05
CA ARG A 90 11.94 -19.60 6.93
C ARG A 90 11.44 -19.00 8.26
N LYS A 91 10.48 -19.67 8.92
CA LYS A 91 9.88 -19.28 10.21
C LYS A 91 9.19 -17.91 10.19
N SER A 92 8.57 -17.56 9.07
CA SER A 92 7.85 -16.30 8.87
C SER A 92 6.82 -16.45 7.75
N TRP A 93 5.84 -15.57 7.72
CA TRP A 93 4.87 -15.44 6.64
C TRP A 93 5.27 -14.33 5.68
N ALA A 94 5.07 -14.57 4.39
CA ALA A 94 5.29 -13.59 3.33
C ALA A 94 4.03 -13.44 2.48
N TYR A 95 3.64 -12.20 2.20
CA TYR A 95 2.48 -11.83 1.41
C TYR A 95 2.94 -10.99 0.23
N LEU A 96 2.52 -11.33 -0.98
CA LEU A 96 2.67 -10.42 -2.12
C LEU A 96 1.47 -9.49 -2.13
N MET A 97 1.72 -8.19 -1.99
CA MET A 97 0.73 -7.14 -2.16
C MET A 97 1.00 -6.43 -3.48
N GLN A 98 0.00 -6.41 -4.35
CA GLN A 98 0.03 -5.67 -5.60
C GLN A 98 -0.92 -4.48 -5.48
N ILE A 99 -0.41 -3.27 -5.73
CA ILE A 99 -1.21 -2.05 -5.68
C ILE A 99 -1.05 -1.29 -6.97
N ARG A 100 -2.16 -0.87 -7.56
CA ARG A 100 -2.18 -0.07 -8.78
C ARG A 100 -3.00 1.19 -8.57
N THR A 101 -2.52 2.28 -9.16
CA THR A 101 -3.26 3.54 -9.28
C THR A 101 -3.70 3.75 -10.72
N SER A 102 -4.89 4.29 -10.95
CA SER A 102 -5.39 4.54 -12.31
C SER A 102 -4.90 5.86 -12.89
N ASP A 103 -4.54 6.83 -12.05
CA ASP A 103 -4.00 8.13 -12.44
C ASP A 103 -2.98 8.68 -11.43
N GLY A 104 -2.36 9.82 -11.73
CA GLY A 104 -1.44 10.51 -10.84
C GLY A 104 -1.27 12.00 -11.08
N PHE A 105 -0.50 12.64 -10.21
CA PHE A 105 -0.18 14.05 -10.22
C PHE A 105 1.31 14.24 -9.93
N VAL A 106 1.84 15.41 -10.24
CA VAL A 106 3.20 15.81 -9.85
C VAL A 106 3.08 16.85 -8.72
N PRO A 107 3.56 16.58 -7.50
CA PRO A 107 3.36 17.49 -6.36
C PRO A 107 3.81 18.92 -6.64
N ARG A 108 4.97 19.12 -7.29
CA ARG A 108 5.46 20.45 -7.68
C ARG A 108 4.50 21.25 -8.56
N LEU A 109 3.55 20.61 -9.26
CA LEU A 109 2.55 21.29 -10.09
C LEU A 109 1.30 21.71 -9.32
N VAL A 110 1.06 21.15 -8.13
CA VAL A 110 -0.18 21.38 -7.35
C VAL A 110 0.07 21.98 -5.96
N GLU A 111 1.28 21.82 -5.41
CA GLU A 111 1.69 22.31 -4.09
C GLU A 111 2.74 23.42 -4.24
N PRO A 112 2.40 24.70 -3.95
CA PRO A 112 3.36 25.79 -3.95
C PRO A 112 4.54 25.49 -3.03
N GLY A 113 5.76 25.59 -3.56
CA GLY A 113 7.00 25.34 -2.82
C GLY A 113 7.45 23.88 -2.78
N SER A 114 6.67 22.93 -3.33
CA SER A 114 7.12 21.54 -3.46
C SER A 114 8.18 21.41 -4.56
N GLY A 115 9.31 20.79 -4.22
CA GLY A 115 10.37 20.43 -5.19
C GLY A 115 10.18 19.05 -5.81
N ASP A 116 9.15 18.30 -5.41
CA ASP A 116 8.96 16.91 -5.77
C ASP A 116 8.44 16.75 -7.20
N GLY A 117 9.27 16.15 -8.05
CA GLY A 117 9.00 15.89 -9.46
C GLY A 117 8.47 14.49 -9.76
N ARG A 118 8.20 13.66 -8.75
CA ARG A 118 7.65 12.31 -8.96
C ARG A 118 6.23 12.38 -9.48
N PHE A 119 5.84 11.41 -10.30
CA PHE A 119 4.46 11.22 -10.73
C PHE A 119 3.76 10.26 -9.76
N LEU A 120 3.03 10.80 -8.80
CA LEU A 120 2.44 10.09 -7.67
C LEU A 120 0.95 9.83 -7.89
N GLY A 121 0.47 8.64 -7.54
CA GLY A 121 -0.94 8.28 -7.64
C GLY A 121 -1.67 8.43 -6.31
N ALA A 122 -1.26 7.65 -5.31
CA ALA A 122 -1.86 7.68 -3.98
C ALA A 122 -0.82 7.36 -2.90
N ALA A 123 -0.95 7.99 -1.74
CA ALA A 123 -0.23 7.60 -0.54
C ALA A 123 -1.07 6.57 0.21
N ILE A 124 -0.45 5.45 0.56
CA ILE A 124 -1.13 4.40 1.30
C ILE A 124 -0.51 4.20 2.70
N SER A 125 -1.35 3.71 3.60
CA SER A 125 -0.93 3.03 4.82
C SER A 125 -1.65 1.69 4.91
N LEU A 126 -1.12 0.80 5.74
CA LEU A 126 -1.69 -0.53 5.90
C LEU A 126 -1.73 -0.92 7.37
N ARG A 127 -2.73 -1.73 7.71
CA ARG A 127 -2.90 -2.40 9.00
C ARG A 127 -3.26 -3.85 8.73
N ALA A 128 -2.57 -4.77 9.39
CA ALA A 128 -2.84 -6.19 9.26
C ALA A 128 -3.58 -6.72 10.50
N THR A 129 -4.48 -7.67 10.30
CA THR A 129 -5.15 -8.41 11.36
C THR A 129 -4.53 -9.81 11.43
N PRO A 130 -3.86 -10.19 12.54
CA PRO A 130 -3.34 -11.55 12.69
C PRO A 130 -4.45 -12.59 12.63
N ALA A 131 -4.17 -13.73 12.00
CA ALA A 131 -5.05 -14.89 12.08
C ALA A 131 -5.12 -15.40 13.53
N ALA A 132 -6.29 -15.89 13.94
CA ALA A 132 -6.44 -16.52 15.24
C ALA A 132 -5.49 -17.72 15.37
N ILE A 133 -4.82 -17.83 16.51
CA ILE A 133 -4.01 -19.00 16.83
C ILE A 133 -4.96 -20.18 16.98
N GLN A 134 -4.84 -21.19 16.11
CA GLN A 134 -5.52 -22.47 16.25
C GLN A 134 -4.77 -23.38 17.22
#